data_AF-A0A124IA52-F1
#
_entry.id   AF-A0A124IA52-F1
#
_cell.length_a   1.000
_cell.length_b   1.000
_cell.length_c   1.000
_cell.angle_alpha   90.00
_cell.angle_beta   90.00
_cell.angle_gamma   90.00
#
_symmetry.space_group_name_H-M   'P 1'
#
loop_
_entity.id
_entity.type
_entity.pdbx_description
1 polymer ?
#
loop_
_entity_poly.entity_id
_entity_poly.type
_entity_poly.pdbx_seq_one_letter_code
_entity_poly.pdbx_strand_id
1 'polypeptide(L)'
;MPTAVPGTNRASGRTITERFHAFDARNPHVYRALERMAARRLAAGATRVGVKDLFEELRCQLPYGVAGLNNNFTALYARRLIDDHPHWVSVFELRRRRAA
;
A
#
# COMPACT_ATOMS: atom_id res chain seq x y z
N MET A 1 -5.10 -26.52 23.55
CA MET A 1 -5.74 -25.73 22.47
C MET A 1 -6.07 -24.36 23.04
N PRO A 2 -5.35 -23.27 22.73
CA PRO A 2 -5.67 -21.98 23.32
C PRO A 2 -6.72 -21.27 22.46
N THR A 3 -7.91 -21.13 23.03
CA THR A 3 -8.96 -20.19 22.60
C THR A 3 -8.53 -18.77 22.93
N ALA A 4 -8.09 -18.01 21.92
CA ALA A 4 -7.91 -16.57 22.04
C ALA A 4 -9.28 -15.89 21.89
N VAL A 5 -9.79 -15.37 23.01
CA VAL A 5 -10.97 -14.50 23.06
C VAL A 5 -10.66 -13.15 22.38
N PRO A 6 -11.48 -12.67 21.43
CA PRO A 6 -11.31 -11.32 20.89
C PRO A 6 -11.93 -10.32 21.87
N GLY A 7 -11.08 -9.56 22.54
CA GLY A 7 -11.49 -8.46 23.41
C GLY A 7 -12.25 -7.39 22.62
N THR A 8 -13.50 -7.18 23.01
CA THR A 8 -14.33 -6.06 22.56
C THR A 8 -13.96 -4.79 23.34
N ASN A 9 -13.54 -3.72 22.63
CA ASN A 9 -13.86 -2.37 23.07
C ASN A 9 -14.39 -1.54 21.89
N ARG A 10 -15.55 -0.93 22.11
CA ARG A 10 -16.35 -0.17 21.14
C ARG A 10 -15.82 1.26 21.00
N ALA A 11 -15.18 1.51 19.87
CA ALA A 11 -15.47 2.65 19.02
C ALA A 11 -15.59 2.06 17.60
N SER A 12 -16.21 2.74 16.64
CA SER A 12 -16.35 2.28 15.25
C SER A 12 -15.01 2.25 14.47
N GLY A 13 -13.95 1.71 15.09
CA GLY A 13 -12.55 1.86 14.78
C GLY A 13 -11.91 0.55 14.37
N ARG A 14 -12.25 0.05 13.18
CA ARG A 14 -11.35 -0.89 12.48
C ARG A 14 -9.96 -0.25 12.45
N THR A 15 -8.94 -0.98 12.85
CA THR A 15 -7.55 -0.54 12.72
C THR A 15 -7.26 -0.18 11.27
N ILE A 16 -6.28 0.70 11.04
CA ILE A 16 -5.92 1.12 9.68
C ILE A 16 -5.58 -0.09 8.78
N THR A 17 -5.02 -1.13 9.37
CA THR A 17 -4.71 -2.42 8.75
C THR A 17 -5.97 -3.20 8.38
N GLU A 18 -6.96 -3.34 9.26
CA GLU A 18 -8.23 -4.01 8.91
C GLU A 18 -9.01 -3.25 7.84
N ARG A 19 -9.02 -1.91 7.90
CA ARG A 19 -9.63 -1.08 6.84
C ARG A 19 -8.92 -1.28 5.51
N PHE A 20 -7.59 -1.38 5.55
CA PHE A 20 -6.77 -1.70 4.38
C PHE A 20 -7.12 -3.07 3.81
N HIS A 21 -7.17 -4.13 4.61
CA HIS A 21 -7.52 -5.47 4.13
C HIS A 21 -8.93 -5.53 3.54
N ALA A 22 -9.91 -4.90 4.18
CA ALA A 22 -11.27 -4.81 3.66
C ALA A 22 -11.34 -4.01 2.33
N PHE A 23 -10.54 -2.97 2.19
CA PHE A 23 -10.44 -2.19 0.96
C PHE A 23 -9.72 -2.96 -0.15
N ASP A 24 -8.60 -3.61 0.15
CA ASP A 24 -7.79 -4.39 -0.78
C ASP A 24 -8.57 -5.60 -1.31
N ALA A 25 -9.29 -6.32 -0.44
CA ALA A 25 -10.15 -7.43 -0.84
C ALA A 25 -11.28 -6.99 -1.80
N ARG A 26 -11.78 -5.76 -1.64
CA ARG A 26 -12.79 -5.17 -2.54
C ARG A 26 -12.18 -4.60 -3.82
N ASN A 27 -10.89 -4.25 -3.79
CA ASN A 27 -10.19 -3.58 -4.89
C ASN A 27 -8.86 -4.29 -5.24
N PRO A 28 -8.88 -5.59 -5.61
CA PRO A 28 -7.64 -6.32 -5.92
C PRO A 28 -6.90 -5.74 -7.13
N HIS A 29 -7.59 -4.99 -7.99
CA HIS A 29 -7.01 -4.28 -9.12
C HIS A 29 -6.08 -3.13 -8.70
N VAL A 30 -6.28 -2.52 -7.52
CA VAL A 30 -5.41 -1.45 -7.01
C VAL A 30 -4.02 -1.99 -6.74
N TYR A 31 -3.93 -3.09 -5.98
CA TYR A 31 -2.65 -3.75 -5.69
C TYR A 31 -1.93 -4.14 -6.98
N ARG A 32 -2.63 -4.82 -7.90
CA ARG A 32 -2.07 -5.27 -9.19
C ARG A 32 -1.60 -4.11 -10.07
N ALA A 33 -2.31 -2.98 -10.05
CA ALA A 33 -1.89 -1.79 -10.80
C ALA A 33 -0.61 -1.20 -10.20
N LEU A 34 -0.56 -1.04 -8.87
CA LEU A 34 0.62 -0.54 -8.16
C LEU A 34 1.85 -1.43 -8.41
N GLU A 35 1.69 -2.74 -8.30
CA GLU A 35 2.74 -3.72 -8.58
C GLU A 35 3.25 -3.60 -10.02
N ARG A 36 2.34 -3.53 -11.00
CA ARG A 36 2.71 -3.40 -12.42
C ARG A 36 3.44 -2.09 -12.70
N MET A 37 3.00 -0.99 -12.11
CA MET A 37 3.62 0.32 -12.27
C MET A 37 5.02 0.35 -11.64
N ALA A 38 5.16 -0.24 -10.45
CA ALA A 38 6.45 -0.41 -9.79
C ALA A 38 7.42 -1.25 -10.63
N ALA A 39 6.97 -2.42 -11.10
CA ALA A 39 7.75 -3.29 -11.97
C ALA A 39 8.15 -2.58 -13.28
N ARG A 40 7.24 -1.79 -13.87
CA ARG A 40 7.55 -0.98 -15.07
C ARG A 40 8.62 0.08 -14.79
N ARG A 41 8.56 0.77 -13.65
CA ARG A 41 9.57 1.76 -13.26
C ARG A 41 10.92 1.09 -13.06
N LEU A 42 10.94 -0.06 -12.40
CA LEU A 42 12.13 -0.89 -12.20
C LEU A 42 12.74 -1.35 -13.52
N ALA A 43 11.92 -1.87 -14.44
CA ALA A 43 12.35 -2.28 -15.77
C ALA A 43 12.88 -1.10 -16.61
N ALA A 44 12.37 0.11 -16.36
CA ALA A 44 12.88 1.34 -16.96
C ALA A 44 14.19 1.84 -16.32
N GLY A 45 14.74 1.14 -15.32
CA GLY A 45 15.97 1.52 -14.63
C GLY A 45 15.76 2.55 -13.51
N ALA A 46 14.53 2.73 -13.02
CA ALA A 46 14.28 3.64 -11.91
C ALA A 46 15.00 3.16 -10.64
N THR A 47 15.86 4.01 -10.11
CA THR A 47 16.59 3.76 -8.87
C THR A 47 15.78 4.11 -7.62
N ARG A 48 14.70 4.90 -7.78
CA ARG A 48 13.81 5.34 -6.69
C ARG A 48 12.35 5.34 -7.14
N VAL A 49 11.50 4.63 -6.40
CA VAL A 49 10.06 4.55 -6.65
C VAL A 49 9.30 4.97 -5.40
N GLY A 50 8.57 6.10 -5.49
CA GLY A 50 7.70 6.59 -4.43
C GLY A 50 6.31 5.96 -4.52
N VAL A 51 5.81 5.34 -3.46
CA VAL A 51 4.43 4.81 -3.43
C VAL A 51 3.41 5.92 -3.59
N LYS A 52 3.71 7.13 -3.12
CA LYS A 52 2.85 8.30 -3.32
C LYS A 52 2.71 8.63 -4.81
N ASP A 53 3.81 8.67 -5.57
CA ASP A 53 3.78 8.88 -7.02
C ASP A 53 2.99 7.79 -7.74
N LEU A 54 3.15 6.52 -7.34
CA LEU A 54 2.37 5.42 -7.90
C LEU A 54 0.86 5.61 -7.62
N PHE A 55 0.51 6.09 -6.44
CA PHE A 55 -0.87 6.41 -6.07
C PHE A 55 -1.44 7.59 -6.85
N GLU A 56 -0.65 8.65 -7.04
CA GLU A 56 -1.04 9.82 -7.82
C GLU A 56 -1.26 9.44 -9.30
N GLU A 57 -0.34 8.67 -9.88
CA GLU A 57 -0.48 8.16 -11.24
C GLU A 57 -1.65 7.18 -11.38
N LEU A 58 -1.88 6.32 -10.39
CA LEU A 58 -3.05 5.44 -10.34
C LEU A 58 -4.35 6.26 -10.31
N ARG A 59 -4.41 7.34 -9.52
CA ARG A 59 -5.58 8.25 -9.49
C ARG A 59 -5.79 8.94 -10.83
N CYS A 60 -4.73 9.35 -11.52
CA CYS A 60 -4.83 9.93 -12.86
C CYS A 60 -5.32 8.92 -13.92
N GLN A 61 -4.95 7.66 -13.79
CA GLN A 61 -5.36 6.59 -14.71
C GLN A 61 -6.82 6.16 -14.54
N LEU A 62 -7.38 6.33 -13.33
CA LEU A 62 -8.75 5.93 -13.01
C LEU A 62 -9.70 7.11 -13.18
N PRO A 63 -10.60 7.10 -14.18
CA PRO A 63 -11.49 8.25 -14.48
C PRO A 63 -12.43 8.62 -13.33
N TYR A 64 -12.70 7.70 -12.40
CA TYR A 64 -13.55 7.93 -11.22
C TYR A 64 -12.77 7.91 -9.89
N GLY A 65 -11.44 7.75 -9.94
CA GLY A 65 -10.62 7.42 -8.78
C GLY A 65 -11.04 6.11 -8.10
N VAL A 66 -10.31 5.68 -7.07
CA VAL A 66 -10.80 4.63 -6.17
C VAL A 66 -11.37 5.28 -4.92
N ALA A 67 -12.68 5.19 -4.75
CA ALA A 67 -13.38 5.73 -3.59
C ALA A 67 -12.82 5.11 -2.30
N GLY A 68 -12.22 5.94 -1.44
CA GLY A 68 -11.60 5.49 -0.19
C GLY A 68 -10.10 5.17 -0.28
N LEU A 69 -9.43 5.45 -1.41
CA LEU A 69 -7.97 5.37 -1.51
C LEU A 69 -7.31 6.44 -0.62
N ASN A 70 -7.08 6.10 0.64
CA ASN A 70 -6.50 6.99 1.63
C ASN A 70 -4.97 6.96 1.54
N ASN A 71 -4.33 8.12 1.70
CA ASN A 71 -2.88 8.25 1.78
C ASN A 71 -2.28 7.42 2.92
N ASN A 72 -3.05 7.16 3.96
CA ASN A 72 -2.71 6.27 5.06
C ASN A 72 -2.39 4.82 4.63
N PHE A 73 -2.94 4.37 3.50
CA PHE A 73 -2.69 3.02 2.99
C PHE A 73 -1.39 2.92 2.19
N THR A 74 -0.80 4.04 1.77
CA THR A 74 0.45 4.04 0.97
C THR A 74 1.58 3.29 1.69
N ALA A 75 1.76 3.50 2.99
CA ALA A 75 2.77 2.80 3.77
C ALA A 75 2.50 1.29 3.91
N LEU A 76 1.21 0.89 3.97
CA LEU A 76 0.81 -0.51 4.05
C LEU A 76 1.03 -1.22 2.71
N TYR A 77 0.66 -0.58 1.60
CA TYR A 77 0.97 -1.07 0.25
C TYR A 77 2.48 -1.15 0.01
N ALA A 78 3.25 -0.16 0.46
CA ALA A 78 4.70 -0.18 0.37
C ALA A 78 5.29 -1.42 1.05
N ARG A 79 4.88 -1.67 2.29
CA ARG A 79 5.32 -2.84 3.07
C ARG A 79 4.93 -4.15 2.38
N ARG A 80 3.68 -4.25 1.89
CA ARG A 80 3.21 -5.44 1.16
C ARG A 80 4.01 -5.70 -0.11
N LEU A 81 4.26 -4.66 -0.93
CA LEU A 81 5.04 -4.80 -2.15
C LEU A 81 6.49 -5.23 -1.86
N ILE A 82 7.08 -4.77 -0.75
CA ILE A 82 8.42 -5.20 -0.33
C ILE A 82 8.39 -6.63 0.23
N ASP A 83 7.33 -7.03 0.92
CA ASP A 83 7.15 -8.39 1.43
C ASP A 83 7.02 -9.41 0.29
N ASP A 84 6.20 -9.10 -0.71
CA ASP A 84 6.06 -9.90 -1.94
C ASP A 84 7.33 -9.82 -2.82
N HIS A 85 8.01 -8.67 -2.86
CA HIS A 85 9.21 -8.43 -3.67
C HIS A 85 10.36 -7.87 -2.81
N PRO A 86 11.07 -8.72 -2.05
CA PRO A 86 12.12 -8.25 -1.13
C PRO A 86 13.28 -7.53 -1.85
N HIS A 87 13.51 -7.83 -3.12
CA HIS A 87 14.49 -7.16 -3.97
C HIS A 87 14.11 -5.69 -4.29
N TRP A 88 12.85 -5.29 -4.06
CA TRP A 88 12.38 -3.93 -4.26
C TRP A 88 12.72 -3.01 -3.09
N VAL A 89 13.15 -3.54 -1.94
CA VAL A 89 13.51 -2.75 -0.75
C VAL A 89 14.55 -1.66 -1.06
N SER A 90 15.46 -1.93 -1.99
CA SER A 90 16.53 -1.01 -2.39
C SER A 90 16.04 0.17 -3.25
N VAL A 91 14.90 0.01 -3.93
CA VAL A 91 14.34 1.04 -4.82
C VAL A 91 13.15 1.78 -4.21
N PHE A 92 12.41 1.14 -3.30
CA PHE A 92 11.36 1.80 -2.54
C PHE A 92 12.00 2.55 -1.39
N GLU A 93 12.15 3.86 -1.59
CA GLU A 93 12.54 4.74 -0.50
C GLU A 93 11.32 4.91 0.42
N LEU A 94 11.14 3.95 1.33
CA LEU A 94 10.35 4.16 2.53
C LEU A 94 11.03 5.34 3.23
N ARG A 95 10.44 6.53 3.11
CA ARG A 95 11.00 7.77 3.66
C ARG A 95 11.37 7.53 5.11
N ARG A 96 12.64 7.22 5.37
CA ARG A 96 13.21 7.13 6.71
C ARG A 96 13.09 8.57 7.17
N ARG A 97 12.18 8.86 8.12
CA ARG A 97 12.15 10.19 8.74
C ARG A 97 13.57 10.43 9.22
N ARG A 98 14.31 11.30 8.52
CA ARG A 98 15.52 11.88 9.10
C ARG A 98 14.98 12.76 10.21
N ALA A 99 15.12 12.29 11.45
CA ALA A 99 15.16 13.21 12.57
C ALA A 99 16.38 14.10 12.29
N ALA A 100 16.10 15.38 12.01
CA ALA A 100 17.08 16.44 12.04
C ALA A 100 17.17 16.95 13.48
#